data_AF-A0A814I2P7-F1
#
_entry.id   AF-A0A814I2P7-F1
#
_cell.length_a   1.000
_cell.length_b   1.000
_cell.length_c   1.000
_cell.angle_alpha   90.00
_cell.angle_beta   90.00
_cell.angle_gamma   90.00
#
_symmetry.space_group_name_H-M   'P 1'
#
loop_
_entity.id
_entity.type
_entity.pdbx_description
1 polymer ?
#
loop_
_entity_poly.entity_id
_entity_poly.type
_entity_poly.pdbx_seq_one_letter_code
_entity_poly.pdbx_strand_id
1 'polypeptide(L)'
;MRNMNSGIEKDLYTNLLYLSPTSGGKTLVAEMLILHCLLVKQKNVIFIMPFVSIVQEKVMQISDFAEELNFYVEEYAGVKGVVPPLKRQLSKKRTLYICTIEKAHSLVNSLIDLKKIIKIY
;
A
#
# COMPACT_ATOMS: atom_id res chain seq x y z
N MET A 1 35.62 28.01 3.57
CA MET A 1 34.70 26.93 3.97
C MET A 1 33.28 27.33 3.61
N ARG A 2 32.75 26.88 2.46
CA ARG A 2 31.33 27.05 2.10
C ARG A 2 30.56 25.84 2.64
N ASN A 3 29.55 26.09 3.46
CA ASN A 3 28.65 25.08 4.02
C ASN A 3 27.91 24.35 2.89
N MET A 4 28.03 23.01 2.87
CA MET A 4 27.42 22.11 1.88
C MET A 4 26.05 21.54 2.31
N ASN A 5 25.35 22.14 3.27
CA ASN A 5 24.13 21.53 3.83
C ASN A 5 22.89 22.45 3.77
N SER A 6 22.37 22.75 2.58
CA SER A 6 21.04 23.40 2.49
C SER A 6 20.26 23.12 1.20
N GLY A 7 20.48 21.98 0.52
CA GLY A 7 19.98 21.80 -0.85
C GLY A 7 19.07 20.59 -1.17
N ILE A 8 19.07 19.49 -0.40
CA ILE A 8 18.47 18.21 -0.87
C ILE A 8 17.60 17.52 0.19
N GLU A 9 16.95 18.28 1.07
CA GLU A 9 15.94 17.73 1.99
C GLU A 9 14.54 18.24 1.64
N LYS A 10 14.23 18.31 0.33
CA LYS A 10 12.89 18.64 -0.15
C LYS A 10 12.10 17.36 -0.41
N ASP A 11 11.18 17.11 0.54
CA ASP A 11 9.91 16.40 0.42
C ASP A 11 9.93 14.91 0.01
N LEU A 12 10.23 14.04 0.99
CA LEU A 12 10.10 12.56 0.91
C LEU A 12 8.66 12.04 0.71
N TYR A 13 7.69 12.92 0.47
CA TYR A 13 6.26 12.63 0.29
C TYR A 13 5.67 13.41 -0.88
N THR A 14 6.08 13.06 -2.10
CA THR A 14 5.50 13.65 -3.31
C THR A 14 4.41 12.74 -3.85
N ASN A 15 3.22 13.30 -4.07
CA ASN A 15 2.14 12.60 -4.76
C ASN A 15 2.47 12.49 -6.25
N LEU A 16 2.33 11.31 -6.85
CA LEU A 16 2.66 11.06 -8.26
C LEU A 16 1.39 10.77 -9.07
N LEU A 17 1.16 11.57 -10.11
CA LEU A 17 0.22 11.26 -11.18
C LEU A 17 0.99 10.79 -12.41
N TYR A 18 0.92 9.49 -12.70
CA TYR A 18 1.61 8.89 -13.85
C TYR A 18 0.62 8.56 -14.96
N LEU A 19 0.69 9.31 -16.06
CA LEU A 19 -0.15 9.14 -17.25
C LEU A 19 0.63 8.39 -18.34
N SER A 20 0.11 7.24 -18.76
CA SER A 20 0.72 6.41 -19.80
C SER A 20 -0.34 5.50 -20.44
N PRO A 21 -0.28 5.18 -21.76
CA PRO A 21 -1.22 4.26 -22.41
C PRO A 21 -1.29 2.88 -21.74
N THR A 22 -2.33 2.09 -22.00
CA THR A 22 -2.33 0.66 -21.63
C THR A 22 -1.07 -0.02 -22.21
N SER A 23 -0.48 -0.97 -21.48
CA SER A 23 0.86 -1.55 -21.71
C SER A 23 2.09 -0.66 -21.41
N GLY A 24 1.92 0.64 -21.18
CA GLY A 24 3.03 1.56 -20.86
C GLY A 24 3.60 1.44 -19.44
N GLY A 25 3.51 0.28 -18.80
CA GLY A 25 4.20 -0.02 -17.53
C GLY A 25 3.60 0.57 -16.25
N LYS A 26 2.40 1.18 -16.30
CA LYS A 26 1.76 1.82 -15.12
C LYS A 26 1.69 0.91 -13.90
N THR A 27 1.28 -0.35 -14.10
CA THR A 27 1.14 -1.32 -13.01
C THR A 27 2.49 -1.64 -12.37
N LEU A 28 3.53 -1.83 -13.19
CA LEU A 28 4.89 -2.08 -12.71
C LEU A 28 5.40 -0.92 -11.86
N VAL A 29 5.19 0.32 -12.32
CA VAL A 29 5.59 1.52 -11.58
C VAL A 29 4.86 1.58 -10.23
N ALA A 30 3.54 1.31 -10.21
CA ALA A 30 2.78 1.26 -8.97
C ALA A 30 3.29 0.17 -8.01
N GLU A 31 3.58 -1.03 -8.52
CA GLU A 31 4.12 -2.15 -7.74
C GLU A 31 5.50 -1.84 -7.16
N MET A 32 6.40 -1.21 -7.93
CA MET A 32 7.70 -0.75 -7.44
C MET A 32 7.54 0.26 -6.29
N LEU A 33 6.60 1.20 -6.39
CA LEU A 33 6.32 2.16 -5.32
C LEU A 33 5.72 1.48 -4.08
N ILE A 34 4.83 0.51 -4.27
CA ILE A 34 4.27 -0.30 -3.19
C ILE A 34 5.39 -1.03 -2.43
N LEU A 35 6.28 -1.73 -3.15
CA LEU A 35 7.41 -2.43 -2.56
C LEU A 35 8.37 -1.47 -1.86
N HIS A 36 8.67 -0.32 -2.46
CA HIS A 36 9.48 0.71 -1.80
C HIS A 36 8.85 1.19 -0.48
N CYS A 37 7.54 1.41 -0.46
CA CYS A 37 6.82 1.80 0.76
C CYS A 37 6.84 0.71 1.84
N LEU A 38 6.61 -0.55 1.46
CA LEU A 38 6.59 -1.68 2.39
C LEU A 38 7.97 -1.95 2.97
N LEU A 39 9.00 -2.00 2.13
CA LEU A 39 10.33 -2.52 2.49
C LEU A 39 11.28 -1.42 2.97
N VAL A 40 11.29 -0.26 2.30
CA VAL A 40 12.22 0.83 2.61
C VAL A 40 11.58 1.80 3.61
N LYS A 41 10.35 2.26 3.33
CA LYS A 41 9.66 3.21 4.22
C LYS A 41 9.03 2.54 5.44
N GLN A 42 8.95 1.20 5.46
CA GLN A 42 8.38 0.43 6.57
C GLN A 42 6.95 0.88 6.91
N LYS A 43 6.13 1.08 5.88
CA LYS A 43 4.73 1.54 5.99
C LYS A 43 3.77 0.55 5.36
N ASN A 44 2.55 0.51 5.90
CA ASN A 44 1.46 -0.24 5.30
C ASN A 44 0.93 0.52 4.07
N VAL A 45 0.40 -0.20 3.09
CA VAL A 45 -0.05 0.38 1.83
C VAL A 45 -1.46 -0.11 1.49
N ILE A 46 -2.29 0.77 0.95
CA ILE A 46 -3.60 0.43 0.38
C ILE A 46 -3.48 0.54 -1.14
N PHE A 47 -3.80 -0.55 -1.85
CA PHE A 47 -3.84 -0.58 -3.31
C PHE A 47 -5.28 -0.79 -3.77
N ILE A 48 -5.85 0.24 -4.39
CA ILE A 48 -7.28 0.28 -4.75
C ILE A 48 -7.46 -0.08 -6.22
N MET A 49 -8.39 -0.99 -6.50
CA MET A 49 -8.74 -1.45 -7.83
C MET A 49 -10.26 -1.37 -8.05
N PRO A 50 -10.73 -1.26 -9.31
CA PRO A 50 -12.15 -1.06 -9.60
C PRO A 50 -13.01 -2.32 -9.47
N PHE A 51 -12.45 -3.52 -9.61
CA PHE A 51 -13.23 -4.76 -9.65
C PHE A 51 -12.67 -5.85 -8.72
N VAL A 52 -13.56 -6.70 -8.21
CA VAL A 52 -13.18 -7.85 -7.35
C VAL A 52 -12.22 -8.80 -8.07
N SER A 53 -12.46 -9.08 -9.35
CA SER A 53 -11.64 -10.00 -10.15
C SER A 53 -10.18 -9.56 -10.25
N ILE A 54 -9.93 -8.27 -10.56
CA ILE A 54 -8.57 -7.74 -10.66
C ILE A 54 -7.89 -7.62 -9.29
N VAL A 55 -8.63 -7.42 -8.20
CA VAL A 55 -8.09 -7.53 -6.85
C VAL A 55 -7.56 -8.95 -6.61
N GLN A 56 -8.37 -9.96 -6.92
CA GLN A 56 -8.02 -11.37 -6.72
C GLN A 56 -6.82 -11.78 -7.56
N GLU A 57 -6.79 -11.40 -8.83
CA GLU A 57 -5.64 -11.58 -9.71
C GLU A 57 -4.37 -10.98 -9.09
N LYS A 58 -4.45 -9.74 -8.59
CA LYS A 58 -3.30 -9.07 -7.99
C LYS A 58 -2.84 -9.69 -6.67
N VAL A 59 -3.77 -10.14 -5.84
CA VAL A 59 -3.45 -10.87 -4.60
C VAL A 59 -2.67 -12.13 -4.94
N MET A 60 -3.12 -12.93 -5.92
CA MET A 60 -2.40 -14.13 -6.35
C MET A 60 -1.00 -13.78 -6.86
N GLN A 61 -0.88 -12.78 -7.75
CA GLN A 61 0.42 -12.36 -8.31
C GLN A 61 1.43 -11.88 -7.26
N ILE A 62 0.97 -11.19 -6.20
CA ILE A 62 1.88 -10.56 -5.24
C ILE A 62 2.17 -11.43 -4.02
N SER A 63 1.41 -12.52 -3.83
CA SER A 63 1.55 -13.40 -2.67
C SER A 63 2.92 -14.09 -2.60
N ASP A 64 3.48 -14.48 -3.76
CA ASP A 64 4.82 -15.08 -3.83
C ASP A 64 5.89 -14.11 -3.32
N PHE A 65 5.82 -12.84 -3.76
CA PHE A 65 6.70 -11.78 -3.27
C PHE A 65 6.50 -11.50 -1.78
N ALA A 66 5.28 -11.64 -1.26
CA ALA A 66 4.98 -11.38 0.14
C ALA A 66 5.66 -12.38 1.08
N GLU A 67 5.70 -13.65 0.67
CA GLU A 67 6.41 -14.70 1.39
C GLU A 67 7.91 -14.45 1.39
N GLU A 68 8.50 -14.20 0.21
CA GLU A 68 9.94 -13.99 0.05
C GLU A 68 10.44 -12.70 0.73
N LEU A 69 9.68 -11.61 0.60
CA LEU A 69 10.06 -10.29 1.10
C LEU A 69 9.45 -9.97 2.47
N ASN A 70 8.80 -10.94 3.09
CA ASN A 70 8.36 -10.92 4.48
C ASN A 70 7.36 -9.79 4.82
N PHE A 71 6.34 -9.59 3.97
CA PHE A 71 5.20 -8.71 4.24
C PHE A 71 3.86 -9.47 4.17
N TYR A 72 2.77 -8.87 4.64
CA TYR A 72 1.43 -9.46 4.54
C TYR A 72 0.68 -8.90 3.33
N VAL A 73 -0.14 -9.74 2.71
CA VAL A 73 -1.13 -9.34 1.71
C VAL A 73 -2.50 -9.66 2.26
N GLU A 74 -3.43 -8.71 2.19
CA GLU A 74 -4.81 -8.93 2.57
C GLU A 74 -5.77 -8.52 1.45
N GLU A 75 -6.72 -9.40 1.15
CA GLU A 75 -7.78 -9.17 0.18
C GLU A 75 -8.99 -8.48 0.84
N TYR A 76 -9.36 -7.32 0.31
CA TYR A 76 -10.52 -6.54 0.73
C TYR A 76 -11.44 -6.34 -0.47
N ALA A 77 -12.14 -7.39 -0.87
CA ALA A 77 -13.03 -7.38 -2.02
C ALA A 77 -14.26 -8.28 -1.78
N GLY A 78 -15.43 -7.85 -2.27
CA GLY A 78 -16.67 -8.61 -2.10
C GLY A 78 -16.99 -8.90 -0.63
N VAL A 79 -17.13 -10.17 -0.27
CA VAL A 79 -17.39 -10.61 1.11
C VAL A 79 -16.13 -10.66 1.98
N LYS A 80 -14.94 -10.58 1.39
CA LYS A 80 -13.65 -10.62 2.11
C LYS A 80 -13.24 -9.24 2.63
N GLY A 81 -12.27 -9.23 3.54
CA GLY A 81 -11.77 -8.04 4.22
C GLY A 81 -12.55 -7.75 5.50
N VAL A 82 -11.93 -8.06 6.64
CA VAL A 82 -12.47 -7.80 7.98
C VAL A 82 -12.17 -6.35 8.36
N VAL A 83 -13.20 -5.62 8.76
CA VAL A 83 -13.09 -4.22 9.18
C VAL A 83 -13.57 -4.13 10.63
N PRO A 84 -12.75 -3.65 11.58
CA PRO A 84 -11.40 -3.12 11.40
C PRO A 84 -10.34 -4.22 11.15
N PRO A 85 -9.21 -3.88 10.50
CA PRO A 85 -8.16 -4.85 10.19
C PRO A 85 -7.57 -5.44 11.48
N LEU A 86 -7.32 -6.74 11.46
CA LEU A 86 -6.77 -7.49 12.59
C LEU A 86 -5.38 -6.94 12.95
N LYS A 87 -5.23 -6.51 14.21
CA LYS A 87 -3.99 -5.92 14.70
C LYS A 87 -2.97 -7.03 14.96
N ARG A 88 -2.07 -7.30 14.01
CA ARG A 88 -0.97 -8.25 14.17
C ARG A 88 0.17 -7.62 14.98
N GLN A 89 -0.01 -7.50 16.29
CA GLN A 89 0.92 -6.81 17.19
C GLN A 89 2.26 -7.54 17.39
N LEU A 90 2.29 -8.85 17.11
CA LEU A 90 3.46 -9.72 17.34
C LEU A 90 4.50 -9.67 16.21
N SER A 91 4.11 -9.25 15.00
CA SER A 91 5.02 -9.21 13.84
C SER A 91 5.24 -7.77 13.39
N LYS A 92 6.51 -7.37 13.20
CA LYS A 92 6.90 -6.06 12.65
C LYS A 92 6.62 -5.93 11.13
N LYS A 93 6.01 -6.95 10.51
CA LYS A 93 5.77 -7.00 9.07
C LYS A 93 4.77 -5.92 8.66
N ARG A 94 4.97 -5.35 7.47
CA ARG A 94 4.02 -4.42 6.86
C ARG A 94 2.94 -5.17 6.10
N THR A 95 1.80 -4.51 5.94
CA THR A 95 0.65 -5.07 5.25
C THR A 95 0.34 -4.27 4.01
N LEU A 96 0.19 -4.98 2.90
CA LEU A 96 -0.44 -4.52 1.67
C LEU A 96 -1.92 -4.92 1.69
N TYR A 97 -2.80 -3.93 1.72
CA TYR A 97 -4.23 -4.11 1.61
C TYR A 97 -4.63 -3.90 0.15
N ILE A 98 -5.12 -4.94 -0.53
CA ILE A 98 -5.60 -4.83 -1.91
C ILE A 98 -7.12 -4.79 -1.88
N CYS A 99 -7.70 -3.67 -2.30
CA CYS A 99 -9.07 -3.32 -2.00
C CYS A 99 -9.87 -2.99 -3.27
N THR A 100 -11.17 -3.29 -3.26
CA THR A 100 -12.10 -2.52 -4.10
C THR A 100 -12.34 -1.13 -3.50
N ILE A 101 -12.92 -0.23 -4.29
CA ILE A 101 -13.18 1.17 -3.89
C ILE A 101 -14.02 1.23 -2.60
N GLU A 102 -15.09 0.45 -2.51
CA GLU A 102 -16.03 0.43 -1.39
C GLU A 102 -15.35 -0.12 -0.12
N LYS A 103 -14.53 -1.15 -0.27
CA LYS A 103 -13.81 -1.75 0.86
C LYS A 103 -12.67 -0.88 1.35
N ALA A 104 -11.98 -0.18 0.45
CA ALA A 104 -10.97 0.81 0.82
C ALA A 104 -11.59 1.93 1.65
N HIS A 105 -12.77 2.43 1.25
CA HIS A 105 -13.51 3.43 1.99
C HIS A 105 -13.85 2.96 3.42
N SER A 106 -14.47 1.79 3.55
CA SER A 106 -14.80 1.21 4.87
C SER A 106 -13.57 0.96 5.73
N LEU A 107 -12.47 0.47 5.14
CA LEU A 107 -11.20 0.25 5.83
C LEU A 107 -10.63 1.55 6.38
N VAL A 108 -10.53 2.59 5.55
CA VAL A 108 -10.02 3.91 5.94
C VAL A 108 -10.87 4.50 7.07
N ASN A 109 -12.20 4.49 6.95
CA ASN A 109 -13.08 5.02 7.99
C ASN A 109 -12.87 4.30 9.33
N SER A 110 -12.78 2.97 9.32
CA SER A 110 -12.50 2.22 10.56
C SER A 110 -11.17 2.58 11.20
N LEU A 111 -10.16 2.93 10.39
CA LEU A 111 -8.84 3.35 10.87
C LEU A 111 -8.87 4.78 11.43
N ILE A 112 -9.72 5.65 10.88
CA ILE A 112 -10.00 6.99 11.42
C ILE A 112 -10.67 6.86 12.79
N ASP A 113 -11.73 6.06 12.88
CA ASP A 113 -12.50 5.85 14.12
C ASP A 113 -11.61 5.31 15.25
N LEU A 114 -10.69 4.40 14.90
CA LEU A 114 -9.72 3.84 15.83
C LEU A 114 -8.54 4.78 16.15
N LYS A 115 -8.49 5.99 15.57
CA LYS A 115 -7.38 6.95 15.66
C LYS A 115 -6.02 6.35 15.26
N LYS A 116 -6.02 5.34 14.38
CA LYS A 116 -4.82 4.62 13.93
C LYS A 116 -4.21 5.17 12.66
N ILE A 117 -4.88 6.10 11.98
CA ILE A 117 -4.41 6.65 10.70
C ILE A 117 -3.10 7.45 10.82
N ILE A 118 -2.82 7.98 12.02
CA ILE A 118 -1.63 8.81 12.32
C ILE A 118 -0.31 8.00 12.31
N LYS A 119 -0.34 6.67 12.12
CA LYS A 119 0.87 5.82 11.99
C LYS A 119 1.23 5.40 10.55
N ILE A 120 0.57 5.95 9.53
CA ILE A 120 0.86 5.64 8.11
C ILE A 120 1.70 6.75 7.44
N TYR A 121 1.90 7.90 8.08
CA TYR A 121 2.73 9.01 7.59
C TYR A 121 4.10 9.11 8.27
#